data_AF-A0AAV1FUW4-F1
#
_entry.id   AF-A0AAV1FUW4-F1
#
_cell.length_a   1.000
_cell.length_b   1.000
_cell.length_c   1.000
_cell.angle_alpha   90.00
_cell.angle_beta   90.00
_cell.angle_gamma   90.00
#
_symmetry.space_group_name_H-M   'P 1'
#
loop_
_entity.id
_entity.type
_entity.pdbx_description
1 polymer ?
#
loop_
_entity_poly.entity_id
_entity_poly.type
_entity_poly.pdbx_seq_one_letter_code
_entity_poly.pdbx_strand_id
1 'polypeptide(L)'
;MTPSFCVLICWLALPLQGLEILDPEEVEYIRSNTTASVGGSVTFDCGPTVPTIFIWGFTKPGTENNVALAYNYGQGPKLQAQSSSMGHIRVPENTSALVIEELQKEAEGMYTCQALYDTDDGARITFYFTRLDVEDD
;
A
#
# COMPACT_ATOMS: atom_id res chain seq x y z
N MET A 1 25.85 44.19 27.03
CA MET A 1 24.37 44.28 27.09
C MET A 1 23.92 44.37 25.64
N THR A 2 23.31 43.39 24.99
CA THR A 2 22.39 42.31 25.38
C THR A 2 22.40 41.23 24.29
N PRO A 3 22.47 39.92 24.62
CA PRO A 3 22.17 38.83 23.69
C PRO A 3 20.72 38.39 23.95
N SER A 4 19.75 38.83 23.16
CA SER A 4 18.34 38.51 23.46
C SER A 4 17.44 38.54 22.23
N PHE A 5 17.81 37.82 21.18
CA PHE A 5 16.91 37.64 20.03
C PHE A 5 16.83 36.21 19.47
N CYS A 6 17.71 35.27 19.83
CA CYS A 6 17.58 33.87 19.39
C CYS A 6 16.56 33.04 20.19
N VAL A 7 16.12 33.49 21.37
CA VAL A 7 15.26 32.68 22.25
C VAL A 7 13.77 32.75 21.86
N LEU A 8 13.35 33.76 21.10
CA LEU A 8 11.95 34.01 20.78
C LEU A 8 11.38 33.18 19.62
N ILE A 9 12.21 32.51 18.81
CA ILE A 9 11.74 31.75 17.63
C ILE A 9 11.37 30.29 17.97
N CYS A 10 11.90 29.72 19.06
CA CYS A 10 11.52 28.36 19.49
C CYS A 10 10.11 28.26 20.11
N TRP A 11 9.42 29.37 20.37
CA TRP A 11 8.13 29.39 21.06
C TRP A 11 6.94 29.38 20.11
N LEU A 12 7.19 29.40 18.79
CA LEU A 12 6.20 29.22 17.73
C LEU A 12 6.34 27.84 17.07
N ALA A 13 6.83 26.83 17.81
CA ALA A 13 6.61 25.44 17.44
C ALA A 13 5.10 25.16 17.60
N LEU A 14 4.32 25.52 16.57
CA LEU A 14 3.01 24.92 16.34
C LEU A 14 3.21 23.41 16.51
N PRO A 15 2.39 22.71 17.31
CA PRO A 15 2.45 21.26 17.31
C PRO A 15 2.21 20.86 15.86
N LEU A 16 3.23 20.29 15.22
CA LEU A 16 3.04 19.54 14.00
C LEU A 16 2.14 18.40 14.46
N GLN A 17 0.82 18.55 14.29
CA GLN A 17 -0.14 17.49 14.53
C GLN A 17 0.12 16.46 13.44
N GLY A 18 1.19 15.68 13.63
CA GLY A 18 1.39 14.45 12.89
C GLY A 18 0.19 13.56 13.15
N LEU A 19 -0.17 12.76 12.15
CA LEU A 19 -1.20 11.76 12.32
C LEU A 19 -0.85 10.88 13.53
N GLU A 20 -1.65 10.95 14.59
CA GLU A 20 -1.52 10.08 15.76
C GLU A 20 -2.26 8.78 15.42
N ILE A 21 -1.51 7.75 15.02
CA ILE A 21 -2.06 6.41 14.82
C ILE A 21 -2.18 5.79 16.21
N LEU A 22 -3.39 5.83 16.77
CA LEU A 22 -3.68 5.28 18.08
C LEU A 22 -3.86 3.75 17.99
N ASP A 23 -3.30 3.07 18.99
CA ASP A 23 -3.47 1.66 19.36
C ASP A 23 -3.18 0.53 18.31
N PRO A 24 -2.22 -0.38 18.56
CA PRO A 24 -2.06 -1.61 17.76
C PRO A 24 -3.30 -2.53 17.71
N GLU A 25 -4.30 -2.34 18.58
CA GLU A 25 -5.61 -3.02 18.50
C GLU A 25 -6.56 -2.44 17.42
N GLU A 26 -6.29 -1.24 16.88
CA GLU A 26 -7.10 -0.61 15.82
C GLU A 26 -6.71 -1.02 14.39
N VAL A 27 -5.69 -1.87 14.25
CA VAL A 27 -5.19 -2.32 12.95
C VAL A 27 -5.82 -3.65 12.55
N GLU A 28 -6.66 -3.62 11.52
CA GLU A 28 -7.28 -4.83 10.98
C GLU A 28 -6.36 -5.52 9.96
N TYR A 29 -6.27 -6.85 10.06
CA TYR A 29 -5.46 -7.68 9.16
C TYR A 29 -6.36 -8.68 8.43
N ILE A 30 -6.53 -8.50 7.12
CA ILE A 30 -7.34 -9.36 6.26
C ILE A 30 -6.40 -10.22 5.41
N ARG A 31 -6.64 -11.53 5.39
CA ARG A 31 -5.84 -12.51 4.65
C ARG A 31 -6.68 -13.28 3.65
N SER A 32 -6.16 -13.47 2.45
CA SER A 32 -6.77 -14.27 1.39
C SER A 32 -5.70 -15.01 0.59
N ASN A 33 -6.14 -16.01 -0.16
CA ASN A 33 -5.33 -16.73 -1.14
C ASN A 33 -6.05 -16.69 -2.48
N THR A 34 -5.30 -16.65 -3.56
CA THR A 34 -5.82 -16.75 -4.92
C THR A 34 -4.87 -17.54 -5.80
N THR A 35 -5.42 -18.16 -6.83
CA THR A 35 -4.67 -18.94 -7.81
C THR A 35 -4.97 -18.40 -9.20
N ALA A 36 -3.95 -18.33 -10.05
CA ALA A 36 -4.11 -17.96 -11.45
C ALA A 36 -3.07 -18.66 -12.32
N SER A 37 -3.41 -18.96 -13.57
CA SER A 37 -2.49 -19.58 -14.52
C SER A 37 -1.52 -18.56 -15.13
N VAL A 38 -0.33 -19.02 -15.54
CA VAL A 38 0.60 -18.23 -16.37
C VAL A 38 -0.12 -17.70 -17.61
N GLY A 39 0.15 -16.45 -17.98
CA GLY A 39 -0.51 -15.73 -19.09
C GLY A 39 -1.91 -15.21 -18.75
N GLY A 40 -2.50 -15.62 -17.62
CA GLY A 40 -3.79 -15.14 -17.13
C GLY A 40 -3.74 -13.73 -16.54
N SER A 41 -4.78 -13.39 -15.78
CA SER A 41 -4.90 -12.11 -15.08
C SER A 41 -5.44 -12.29 -13.67
N VAL A 42 -5.01 -11.45 -12.75
CA VAL A 42 -5.52 -11.40 -11.37
C VAL A 42 -5.80 -9.96 -10.96
N THR A 43 -6.79 -9.78 -10.09
CA THR A 43 -7.11 -8.51 -9.45
C THR A 43 -7.06 -8.68 -7.93
N PHE A 44 -6.33 -7.80 -7.26
CA PHE A 44 -6.25 -7.74 -5.81
C PHE A 44 -6.94 -6.49 -5.32
N ASP A 45 -7.98 -6.65 -4.50
CA ASP A 45 -8.70 -5.53 -3.92
C ASP A 45 -7.95 -4.97 -2.70
N CYS A 46 -7.92 -3.64 -2.59
CA CYS A 46 -7.42 -2.93 -1.42
C CYS A 46 -8.58 -2.26 -0.70
N GLY A 47 -9.38 -3.10 -0.06
CA GLY A 47 -10.54 -2.72 0.72
C GLY A 47 -11.86 -2.56 -0.04
N PRO A 48 -12.97 -2.41 0.70
CA PRO A 48 -14.32 -2.40 0.14
C PRO A 48 -14.68 -1.08 -0.56
N THR A 49 -13.92 -0.01 -0.28
CA THR A 49 -14.03 1.30 -0.89
C THR A 49 -12.63 1.83 -1.18
N VAL A 50 -12.50 2.86 -2.01
CA VAL A 50 -11.20 3.46 -2.32
C VAL A 50 -10.66 4.18 -1.07
N PRO A 51 -9.52 3.76 -0.51
CA PRO A 51 -8.93 4.42 0.65
C PRO A 51 -8.40 5.81 0.29
N THR A 52 -8.29 6.69 1.30
CA THR A 52 -7.66 8.01 1.15
C THR A 52 -6.20 7.87 0.70
N ILE A 53 -5.50 6.92 1.30
CA ILE A 53 -4.13 6.54 0.96
C ILE A 53 -4.06 5.03 0.82
N PHE A 54 -3.38 4.53 -0.22
CA PHE A 54 -3.01 3.13 -0.28
C PHE A 54 -1.57 2.92 -0.74
N ILE A 55 -0.97 1.83 -0.28
CA ILE A 55 0.36 1.39 -0.71
C ILE A 55 0.29 -0.11 -0.99
N TRP A 56 0.63 -0.50 -2.21
CA TRP A 56 0.83 -1.88 -2.61
C TRP A 56 2.29 -2.26 -2.50
N GLY A 57 2.55 -3.38 -1.82
CA GLY A 57 3.85 -4.03 -1.74
C GLY A 57 3.77 -5.48 -2.20
N PHE A 58 4.91 -6.01 -2.63
CA PHE A 58 5.09 -7.41 -3.00
C PHE A 58 6.28 -8.01 -2.27
N THR A 59 6.09 -9.22 -1.77
CA THR A 59 7.15 -10.02 -1.13
C THR A 59 7.27 -11.35 -1.86
N LYS A 60 8.46 -11.56 -2.44
CA LYS A 60 8.79 -12.79 -3.15
C LYS A 60 8.91 -13.97 -2.16
N PRO A 61 8.40 -15.17 -2.50
CA PRO A 61 8.56 -16.37 -1.68
C PRO A 61 10.02 -16.62 -1.29
N GLY A 62 10.24 -16.98 -0.03
CA GLY A 62 11.58 -17.26 0.50
C GLY A 62 12.44 -16.02 0.77
N THR A 63 11.88 -14.82 0.66
CA THR A 63 12.57 -13.55 0.99
C THR A 63 11.75 -12.74 1.98
N GLU A 64 12.40 -11.79 2.68
CA GLU A 64 11.73 -10.80 3.53
C GLU A 64 11.62 -9.42 2.84
N ASN A 65 12.06 -9.31 1.59
CA ASN A 65 12.10 -8.05 0.87
C ASN A 65 10.68 -7.68 0.42
N ASN A 66 10.10 -6.65 1.03
CA ASN A 66 8.87 -6.02 0.56
C ASN A 66 9.21 -4.88 -0.40
N VAL A 67 8.80 -5.01 -1.65
CA VAL A 67 9.04 -4.04 -2.71
C VAL A 67 7.74 -3.32 -3.04
N ALA A 68 7.77 -1.98 -3.02
CA ALA A 68 6.61 -1.17 -3.39
C ALA A 68 6.28 -1.35 -4.88
N LEU A 69 5.03 -1.65 -5.19
CA LEU A 69 4.53 -1.81 -6.56
C LEU A 69 3.75 -0.59 -7.04
N ALA A 70 2.91 -0.05 -6.16
CA ALA A 70 2.06 1.09 -6.47
C ALA A 70 1.69 1.84 -5.19
N TYR A 71 1.27 3.10 -5.33
CA TYR A 71 0.73 3.85 -4.22
C TYR A 71 -0.24 4.94 -4.71
N ASN A 72 -1.06 5.44 -3.80
CA ASN A 72 -1.80 6.68 -3.93
C ASN A 72 -1.71 7.44 -2.61
N TYR A 73 -1.21 8.66 -2.65
CA TYR A 73 -1.15 9.57 -1.49
C TYR A 73 -2.20 10.69 -1.57
N GLY A 74 -3.35 10.42 -2.20
CA GLY A 74 -4.44 11.38 -2.41
C GLY A 74 -4.38 12.17 -3.72
N GLN A 75 -3.42 11.89 -4.60
CA GLN A 75 -3.24 12.56 -5.90
C GLN A 75 -3.47 11.63 -7.11
N GLY A 76 -4.03 10.46 -6.87
CA GLY A 76 -4.20 9.41 -7.86
C GLY A 76 -3.12 8.32 -7.79
N PRO A 77 -3.39 7.15 -8.37
CA PRO A 77 -2.48 6.00 -8.34
C PRO A 77 -1.20 6.26 -9.13
N LYS A 78 -0.07 5.79 -8.61
CA LYS A 78 1.24 5.79 -9.26
C LYS A 78 1.86 4.41 -9.17
N LEU A 79 2.37 3.91 -10.29
CA LEU A 79 3.14 2.66 -10.37
C LEU A 79 4.63 2.91 -10.10
N GLN A 80 5.29 1.95 -9.46
CA GLN A 80 6.74 1.93 -9.31
C GLN A 80 7.41 1.23 -10.50
N ALA A 81 8.63 1.65 -10.84
CA ALA A 81 9.33 1.27 -12.07
C ALA A 81 9.84 -0.19 -12.14
N GLN A 82 9.36 -1.12 -11.31
CA GLN A 82 9.99 -2.43 -11.08
C GLN A 82 9.15 -3.65 -11.52
N SER A 83 8.05 -3.47 -12.26
CA SER A 83 7.05 -4.53 -12.40
C SER A 83 7.14 -5.44 -13.64
N SER A 84 8.09 -5.25 -14.56
CA SER A 84 8.05 -5.94 -15.86
C SER A 84 8.20 -7.46 -15.78
N SER A 85 8.82 -8.01 -14.72
CA SER A 85 9.04 -9.46 -14.61
C SER A 85 7.80 -10.23 -14.14
N MET A 86 6.78 -9.57 -13.60
CA MET A 86 5.57 -10.23 -13.07
C MET A 86 4.41 -10.24 -14.08
N GLY A 87 4.53 -9.49 -15.16
CA GLY A 87 3.46 -9.23 -16.14
C GLY A 87 3.17 -7.73 -16.26
N HIS A 88 2.02 -7.40 -16.86
CA HIS A 88 1.58 -6.02 -16.99
C HIS A 88 0.81 -5.57 -15.74
N ILE A 89 1.50 -4.85 -14.85
CA ILE A 89 0.90 -4.33 -13.62
C ILE A 89 0.28 -2.96 -13.87
N ARG A 90 -0.96 -2.79 -13.41
CA ARG A 90 -1.67 -1.51 -13.42
C ARG A 90 -2.56 -1.32 -12.19
N VAL A 91 -2.86 -0.07 -11.90
CA VAL A 91 -3.91 0.32 -10.94
C VAL A 91 -4.90 1.19 -11.72
N PRO A 92 -6.12 0.70 -12.00
CA PRO A 92 -7.13 1.48 -12.71
C PRO A 92 -7.42 2.81 -11.98
N GLU A 93 -7.73 3.86 -12.75
CA GLU A 93 -8.14 5.14 -12.19
C GLU A 93 -9.38 4.98 -11.30
N ASN A 94 -9.45 5.79 -10.23
CA ASN A 94 -10.55 5.77 -9.25
C ASN A 94 -10.76 4.41 -8.58
N THR A 95 -9.72 3.58 -8.53
CA THR A 95 -9.71 2.32 -7.79
C THR A 95 -8.48 2.24 -6.90
N SER A 96 -8.52 1.30 -5.95
CA SER A 96 -7.37 0.89 -5.16
C SER A 96 -6.87 -0.51 -5.54
N ALA A 97 -7.48 -1.13 -6.55
CA ALA A 97 -7.19 -2.50 -6.94
C ALA A 97 -5.89 -2.60 -7.75
N LEU A 98 -5.05 -3.58 -7.42
CA LEU A 98 -3.88 -3.93 -8.21
C LEU A 98 -4.26 -5.00 -9.21
N VAL A 99 -4.07 -4.72 -10.50
CA VAL A 99 -4.34 -5.67 -11.58
C VAL A 99 -3.04 -6.08 -12.22
N ILE A 100 -2.87 -7.38 -12.44
CA ILE A 100 -1.75 -7.96 -13.17
C ILE A 100 -2.32 -8.77 -14.32
N GLU A 101 -1.95 -8.40 -15.54
CA GLU A 101 -2.29 -9.10 -16.78
C GLU A 101 -1.04 -9.78 -17.35
N GLU A 102 -1.24 -10.77 -18.23
CA GLU A 102 -0.14 -11.54 -18.83
C GLU A 102 0.81 -12.10 -17.75
N LEU A 103 0.20 -12.69 -16.72
CA LEU A 103 0.86 -13.09 -15.48
C LEU A 103 2.07 -13.99 -15.75
N GLN A 104 3.22 -13.65 -15.18
CA GLN A 104 4.42 -14.48 -15.26
C GLN A 104 4.57 -15.30 -13.97
N LYS A 105 5.31 -16.41 -14.02
CA LYS A 105 5.54 -17.28 -12.85
C LYS A 105 6.20 -16.52 -11.69
N GLU A 106 7.02 -15.52 -11.99
CA GLU A 106 7.68 -14.63 -11.04
C GLU A 106 6.71 -13.76 -10.22
N ALA A 107 5.43 -13.66 -10.61
CA ALA A 107 4.39 -12.99 -9.84
C ALA A 107 3.93 -13.79 -8.61
N GLU A 108 4.26 -15.09 -8.52
CA GLU A 108 3.96 -15.88 -7.34
C GLU A 108 4.56 -15.25 -6.07
N GLY A 109 3.74 -15.04 -5.05
CA GLY A 109 4.17 -14.37 -3.82
C GLY A 109 3.06 -13.77 -2.99
N MET A 110 3.47 -12.92 -2.05
CA MET A 110 2.56 -12.22 -1.14
C MET A 110 2.39 -10.77 -1.61
N TYR A 111 1.15 -10.37 -1.83
CA TYR A 111 0.76 -9.00 -2.13
C TYR A 111 0.15 -8.38 -0.87
N THR A 112 0.67 -7.22 -0.48
CA THR A 112 0.17 -6.49 0.69
C THR A 112 -0.36 -5.15 0.26
N CYS A 113 -1.60 -4.83 0.61
CA CYS A 113 -2.10 -3.46 0.58
C CYS A 113 -2.20 -2.88 1.98
N GLN A 114 -1.65 -1.69 2.18
CA GLN A 114 -1.90 -0.86 3.36
C GLN A 114 -2.94 0.17 2.94
N ALA A 115 -4.16 0.07 3.49
CA ALA A 115 -5.26 0.97 3.22
C ALA A 115 -5.45 1.90 4.42
N LEU A 116 -5.32 3.21 4.20
CA LEU A 116 -5.64 4.21 5.20
C LEU A 116 -6.91 4.95 4.80
N TYR A 117 -7.87 4.93 5.72
CA TYR A 117 -9.14 5.64 5.62
C TYR A 117 -9.12 6.81 6.57
N ASP A 118 -9.37 8.00 6.05
CA ASP A 118 -9.64 9.17 6.88
C ASP A 118 -11.14 9.22 7.14
N THR A 119 -11.55 9.03 8.40
CA THR A 119 -12.96 8.92 8.80
C THR A 119 -13.28 9.95 9.89
N ASP A 120 -14.57 10.21 10.11
CA ASP A 120 -15.01 11.15 11.15
C ASP A 120 -14.55 10.73 12.57
N ASP A 121 -14.30 9.44 12.80
CA ASP A 121 -13.82 8.87 14.06
C ASP A 121 -12.28 8.91 14.19
N GLY A 122 -11.57 9.38 13.15
CA GLY A 122 -10.12 9.34 13.05
C GLY A 122 -9.62 8.47 11.89
N ALA A 123 -8.30 8.43 11.72
CA ALA A 123 -7.68 7.61 10.68
C ALA A 123 -7.67 6.14 11.09
N ARG A 124 -8.09 5.27 10.16
CA ARG A 124 -8.05 3.81 10.35
C ARG A 124 -7.15 3.18 9.29
N ILE A 125 -6.36 2.20 9.72
CA ILE A 125 -5.46 1.46 8.83
C ILE A 125 -5.86 -0.01 8.80
N THR A 126 -6.10 -0.52 7.60
CA THR A 126 -6.34 -1.95 7.35
C THR A 126 -5.26 -2.50 6.44
N PHE A 127 -4.71 -3.66 6.78
CA PHE A 127 -3.76 -4.38 5.96
C PHE A 127 -4.42 -5.58 5.28
N TYR A 128 -4.35 -5.63 3.95
CA TYR A 128 -4.84 -6.72 3.14
C TYR A 128 -3.65 -7.53 2.63
N PHE A 129 -3.62 -8.83 2.90
CA PHE A 129 -2.58 -9.75 2.46
C PHE A 129 -3.20 -10.80 1.56
N THR A 130 -2.81 -10.82 0.29
CA THR A 130 -3.22 -11.87 -0.64
C THR A 130 -2.00 -12.67 -1.06
N ARG A 131 -2.02 -13.98 -0.80
CA ARG A 131 -1.06 -14.91 -1.41
C ARG A 131 -1.56 -15.27 -2.80
N LEU A 132 -0.71 -15.09 -3.81
CA LEU A 132 -0.92 -15.59 -5.17
C LEU A 132 -0.06 -16.83 -5.37
N ASP A 133 -0.69 -17.94 -5.72
CA ASP A 133 -0.03 -19.12 -6.28
C ASP A 133 -0.26 -19.11 -7.81
N VAL A 134 0.82 -19.23 -8.60
CA VAL A 134 0.74 -19.19 -10.07
C VAL A 134 0.89 -20.59 -10.63
N GLU A 135 -0.10 -21.10 -11.36
CA GLU A 135 -0.07 -22.44 -11.94
C GLU A 135 0.47 -22.42 -13.37
N ASP A 136 1.20 -23.47 -13.75
CA ASP A 136 1.56 -23.71 -15.14
C ASP A 136 0.27 -24.08 -15.93
N ASP A 137 0.24 -23.77 -17.23
CA ASP A 137 -0.86 -24.12 -18.14
C ASP A 137 -0.83 -25.62 -18.53
#